data_AF-A0A843U3R8-F1
#
_entry.id   AF-A0A843U3R8-F1
#
_cell.length_a   1.000
_cell.length_b   1.000
_cell.length_c   1.000
_cell.angle_alpha   90.00
_cell.angle_beta   90.00
_cell.angle_gamma   90.00
#
_symmetry.space_group_name_H-M   'P 1'
#
loop_
_entity.id
_entity.type
_entity.pdbx_description
1 polymer ?
#
loop_
_entity_poly.entity_id
_entity_poly.type
_entity_poly.pdbx_seq_one_letter_code
_entity_poly.pdbx_strand_id
1 'polypeptide(L)'
;YFQLQKRGECRRFEVLRRATVVSVAAAGAAGARQKQTKMVFVKAQKTKAYFKRFQVKFKRRREGKTDYRARIRLINQDKNKYNTPKYRFVVRFVSLMDHLWYIVLSFKFYTNKDIVAQITSASVAGDLVLASAYSHELPKFGLEVGLTNYAAAYCTGLLLARRVLKRLEMDEEYQGNAEGALDGGLDIPHSDKRFAGFKKDDKQLDPEVHRKYIFGGHVASYMRTLMEDEPEKYNTHFSEYIKRGIGPDETEGLYKKAHAAIRADPSPPKSTKEPPKEHKRYNLKRLTYEERKARLIERLNALNSSVGDDDDSDEE
;
A
#
# COMPACT_ATOMS: atom_id res chain seq x y z
N TYR A 1 -14.14 -2.36 -16.80
CA TYR A 1 -14.22 -3.65 -16.06
C TYR A 1 -13.50 -3.54 -14.71
N PHE A 2 -14.14 -2.91 -13.71
CA PHE A 2 -13.62 -2.89 -12.34
C PHE A 2 -13.93 -4.22 -11.67
N GLN A 3 -13.00 -5.15 -11.55
CA GLN A 3 -13.18 -6.25 -10.60
C GLN A 3 -12.69 -5.75 -9.24
N LEU A 4 -13.65 -5.48 -8.35
CA LEU A 4 -13.45 -5.52 -6.91
C LEU A 4 -13.04 -6.96 -6.56
N GLN A 5 -11.74 -7.23 -6.68
CA GLN A 5 -11.18 -8.49 -6.26
C GLN A 5 -11.04 -8.40 -4.74
N LYS A 6 -12.10 -8.81 -4.02
CA LYS A 6 -11.95 -9.28 -2.64
C LYS A 6 -10.74 -10.21 -2.65
N ARG A 7 -9.73 -9.88 -1.85
CA ARG A 7 -8.49 -10.67 -1.72
C ARG A 7 -8.90 -12.10 -1.43
N GLY A 8 -8.83 -12.95 -2.46
CA GLY A 8 -9.00 -14.38 -2.30
C GLY A 8 -8.01 -14.86 -1.26
N GLU A 9 -8.52 -15.64 -0.32
CA GLU A 9 -7.80 -16.29 0.76
C GLU A 9 -6.48 -16.87 0.25
N CYS A 10 -5.38 -16.16 0.54
CA CYS A 10 -4.08 -16.79 0.54
C CYS A 10 -4.09 -17.74 1.74
N ARG A 11 -4.36 -19.03 1.50
CA ARG A 11 -4.05 -20.11 2.43
C ARG A 11 -2.56 -20.00 2.79
N ARG A 12 -2.31 -19.34 3.91
CA ARG A 12 -1.01 -19.26 4.55
C ARG A 12 -0.80 -20.64 5.17
N PHE A 13 0.14 -21.40 4.61
CA PHE A 13 0.68 -22.57 5.29
C PHE A 13 1.34 -22.07 6.57
N GLU A 14 0.62 -22.18 7.67
CA GLU A 14 1.09 -21.90 9.02
C GLU A 14 1.94 -23.07 9.48
N VAL A 15 3.22 -23.04 9.11
CA VAL A 15 4.21 -23.93 9.71
C VAL A 15 4.64 -23.29 11.02
N LEU A 16 4.18 -23.90 12.11
CA LEU A 16 4.54 -23.64 13.50
C LEU A 16 5.99 -23.16 13.67
N ARG A 17 6.17 -22.03 14.36
CA ARG A 17 7.37 -21.76 15.16
C ARG A 17 6.97 -21.69 16.63
N ARG A 18 6.84 -22.84 17.27
CA ARG A 18 7.06 -22.96 18.72
C ARG A 18 8.55 -23.27 18.90
N ALA A 19 9.35 -22.24 19.09
CA ALA A 19 10.67 -22.37 19.68
C ALA A 19 10.49 -22.05 21.17
N THR A 20 10.16 -23.07 21.95
CA THR A 20 10.26 -22.99 23.41
C THR A 20 11.75 -22.99 23.74
N VAL A 21 12.19 -21.92 24.39
CA VAL A 21 13.45 -21.87 25.11
C VAL A 21 13.35 -22.91 26.23
N VAL A 22 14.24 -23.90 26.21
CA VAL A 22 14.46 -24.76 27.38
C VAL A 22 15.90 -24.56 27.80
N SER A 23 16.04 -23.84 28.90
CA SER A 23 17.22 -23.77 29.75
C SER A 23 17.68 -25.17 30.13
N VAL A 24 18.95 -25.49 29.88
CA VAL A 24 19.60 -26.68 30.43
C VAL A 24 20.12 -26.30 31.82
N ALA A 25 19.45 -26.81 32.86
CA ALA A 25 19.98 -26.88 34.21
C ALA A 25 20.19 -28.36 34.54
N ALA A 26 21.35 -28.65 35.12
CA ALA A 26 21.86 -29.97 35.45
C ALA A 26 20.94 -30.76 36.41
N ALA A 27 20.82 -32.07 36.18
CA ALA A 27 20.43 -33.04 37.20
C ALA A 27 20.98 -34.43 36.79
N GLY A 28 21.54 -35.12 37.78
CA GLY A 28 22.43 -36.26 37.64
C GLY A 28 21.82 -37.60 37.27
N ALA A 29 22.75 -38.55 37.15
CA ALA A 29 22.65 -39.95 36.79
C ALA A 29 21.38 -40.71 37.21
N ALA A 30 20.68 -41.28 36.22
CA ALA A 30 20.04 -42.60 36.30
C ALA A 30 19.56 -43.08 34.90
N GLY A 31 20.12 -44.20 34.42
CA GLY A 31 19.53 -45.13 33.44
C GLY A 31 18.77 -44.56 32.23
N ALA A 32 19.47 -44.08 31.20
CA ALA A 32 18.85 -43.64 29.95
C ALA A 32 18.46 -44.83 29.06
N ARG A 33 17.21 -45.27 29.16
CA ARG A 33 16.54 -46.08 28.12
C ARG A 33 16.61 -45.30 26.82
N GLN A 34 17.40 -45.75 25.84
CA GLN A 34 17.51 -45.14 24.51
C GLN A 34 16.12 -45.08 23.86
N LYS A 35 15.41 -43.96 24.05
CA LYS A 35 14.25 -43.62 23.22
C LYS A 35 14.83 -43.34 21.84
N GLN A 36 14.68 -44.29 20.92
CA GLN A 36 14.89 -44.06 19.50
C GLN A 36 14.11 -42.81 19.11
N THR A 37 14.80 -41.69 18.98
CA THR A 37 14.26 -40.49 18.38
C THR A 37 14.02 -40.85 16.93
N LYS A 38 12.75 -41.05 16.56
CA LYS A 38 12.33 -41.24 15.18
C LYS A 38 12.81 -40.02 14.41
N MET A 39 13.97 -40.11 13.75
CA MET A 39 14.49 -39.02 12.93
C MET A 39 13.50 -38.80 11.79
N VAL A 40 12.70 -37.74 11.91
CA VAL A 40 11.73 -37.36 10.88
C VAL A 40 12.54 -36.97 9.64
N PHE A 41 12.53 -37.82 8.62
CA PHE A 41 13.26 -37.60 7.38
C PHE A 41 12.57 -36.51 6.55
N VAL A 42 12.87 -35.24 6.84
CA VAL A 42 12.37 -34.12 6.04
C VAL A 42 13.24 -33.98 4.80
N LYS A 43 12.75 -34.45 3.65
CA LYS A 43 13.43 -34.24 2.36
C LYS A 43 13.55 -32.73 2.09
N ALA A 44 14.78 -32.24 1.95
CA ALA A 44 15.03 -30.85 1.60
C ALA A 44 14.40 -30.54 0.23
N GLN A 45 13.25 -29.84 0.23
CA GLN A 45 12.47 -29.58 -1.00
C GLN A 45 13.17 -28.58 -1.94
N LYS A 46 14.01 -27.69 -1.39
CA LYS A 46 14.74 -26.64 -2.13
C LYS A 46 16.23 -26.99 -2.25
N THR A 47 16.54 -28.01 -3.03
CA THR A 47 17.94 -28.42 -3.29
C THR A 47 18.65 -27.48 -4.25
N LYS A 48 19.98 -27.59 -4.37
CA LYS A 48 20.77 -26.92 -5.41
C LYS A 48 20.21 -27.20 -6.82
N ALA A 49 19.76 -28.43 -7.07
CA ALA A 49 19.13 -28.82 -8.33
C ALA A 49 17.80 -28.11 -8.58
N TYR A 50 17.00 -27.84 -7.54
CA TYR A 50 15.78 -27.03 -7.63
C TYR A 50 16.12 -25.59 -8.07
N PHE A 51 17.07 -24.93 -7.39
CA PHE A 51 17.42 -23.54 -7.69
C PHE A 51 18.03 -23.36 -9.08
N LYS A 52 18.76 -24.36 -9.61
CA LYS A 52 19.25 -24.34 -10.99
C LYS A 52 18.13 -24.26 -12.05
N ARG A 53 16.96 -24.84 -11.77
CA ARG A 53 15.79 -24.84 -12.67
C ARG A 53 14.75 -23.77 -12.34
N PHE A 54 14.89 -23.11 -11.19
CA PHE A 54 13.89 -22.16 -10.72
C PHE A 54 13.97 -20.85 -11.52
N GLN A 55 12.99 -20.62 -12.39
CA GLN A 55 12.88 -19.37 -13.13
C GLN A 55 12.14 -18.31 -12.32
N VAL A 56 12.87 -17.24 -12.02
CA VAL A 56 12.38 -16.12 -11.23
C VAL A 56 11.44 -15.25 -12.07
N LYS A 57 10.23 -14.96 -11.58
CA LYS A 57 9.31 -14.02 -12.22
C LYS A 57 9.81 -12.57 -12.09
N PHE A 58 9.33 -11.66 -12.94
CA PHE A 58 9.70 -10.24 -12.89
C PHE A 58 9.54 -9.63 -11.49
N LYS A 59 10.42 -8.67 -11.14
CA LYS A 59 10.50 -8.05 -9.79
C LYS A 59 9.13 -7.67 -9.21
N ARG A 60 8.33 -6.89 -9.94
CA ARG A 60 7.00 -6.44 -9.47
C ARG A 60 5.97 -7.56 -9.31
N ARG A 61 6.13 -8.69 -10.03
CA ARG A 61 5.26 -9.87 -9.88
C ARG A 61 5.61 -10.65 -8.60
N ARG A 62 6.88 -10.67 -8.22
CA ARG A 62 7.36 -11.26 -6.96
C ARG A 62 6.92 -10.43 -5.75
N GLU A 63 6.95 -9.11 -5.87
CA GLU A 63 6.41 -8.19 -4.86
C GLU A 63 4.87 -8.17 -4.84
N GLY A 64 4.19 -8.82 -5.78
CA GLY A 64 2.72 -8.87 -5.83
C GLY A 64 2.03 -7.55 -6.21
N LYS A 65 2.78 -6.55 -6.68
CA LYS A 65 2.25 -5.18 -6.96
C LYS A 65 1.68 -4.99 -8.35
N THR A 66 1.92 -5.92 -9.28
CA THR A 66 1.53 -5.74 -10.67
C THR A 66 1.14 -7.06 -11.31
N ASP A 67 -0.08 -7.08 -11.85
CA ASP A 67 -0.49 -8.08 -12.82
C ASP A 67 -0.08 -7.63 -14.23
N TYR A 68 0.87 -8.36 -14.82
CA TYR A 68 1.36 -8.08 -16.16
C TYR A 68 0.32 -8.38 -17.24
N ARG A 69 -0.63 -9.30 -17.02
CA ARG A 69 -1.70 -9.58 -18.00
C ARG A 69 -2.63 -8.38 -18.17
N ALA A 70 -3.03 -7.76 -17.06
CA ALA A 70 -3.79 -6.52 -17.08
C ALA A 70 -2.97 -5.35 -17.65
N ARG A 71 -1.71 -5.20 -17.20
CA ARG A 71 -0.84 -4.10 -17.63
C ARG A 71 -0.58 -4.10 -19.15
N ILE A 72 -0.32 -5.26 -19.76
CA ILE A 72 -0.07 -5.36 -21.21
C ILE A 72 -1.28 -4.83 -21.99
N ARG A 73 -2.50 -5.23 -21.63
CA ARG A 73 -3.72 -4.78 -22.30
C ARG A 73 -3.98 -3.27 -22.17
N LEU A 74 -3.57 -2.67 -21.05
CA LEU A 74 -3.73 -1.24 -20.81
C LEU A 74 -2.68 -0.39 -21.55
N ILE A 75 -1.46 -0.90 -21.70
CA ILE A 75 -0.36 -0.16 -22.33
C ILE A 75 -0.36 -0.31 -23.84
N ASN A 76 -0.73 -1.49 -24.34
CA ASN A 76 -0.63 -1.79 -25.76
C ASN A 76 -1.43 -0.76 -26.56
N GLN A 77 -0.74 -0.10 -27.50
CA GLN A 77 -1.29 0.91 -28.38
C GLN A 77 -1.10 0.43 -29.81
N ASP A 78 -2.07 0.78 -30.66
CA ASP A 78 -2.00 0.44 -32.07
C ASP A 78 -0.77 1.11 -32.71
N LYS A 79 0.00 0.36 -33.50
CA LYS A 79 1.26 0.85 -34.07
C LYS A 79 1.06 1.99 -35.07
N ASN A 80 -0.13 2.10 -35.66
CA ASN A 80 -0.50 3.20 -36.56
C ASN A 80 -0.64 4.55 -35.84
N LYS A 81 -0.66 4.57 -34.50
CA LYS A 81 -0.73 5.79 -33.68
C LYS A 81 0.66 6.34 -33.32
N TYR A 82 1.72 5.79 -33.90
CA TYR A 82 3.11 6.24 -33.76
C TYR A 82 3.50 6.55 -32.31
N ASN A 83 4.04 7.73 -32.04
CA ASN A 83 4.53 8.15 -30.74
C ASN A 83 3.45 8.84 -29.88
N THR A 84 2.17 8.70 -30.23
CA THR A 84 1.11 9.28 -29.39
C THR A 84 1.03 8.54 -28.05
N PRO A 85 1.18 9.23 -26.91
CA PRO A 85 1.19 8.57 -25.62
C PRO A 85 -0.22 8.06 -25.27
N LYS A 86 -0.31 6.77 -24.94
CA LYS A 86 -1.52 6.20 -24.36
C LYS A 86 -1.57 6.50 -22.86
N TYR A 87 -2.40 7.48 -22.48
CA TYR A 87 -2.59 7.86 -21.08
C TYR A 87 -3.43 6.82 -20.32
N ARG A 88 -3.03 6.57 -19.08
CA ARG A 88 -3.71 5.66 -18.16
C ARG A 88 -3.93 6.35 -16.83
N PHE A 89 -5.15 6.26 -16.34
CA PHE A 89 -5.53 6.72 -15.01
C PHE A 89 -5.22 5.63 -13.97
N VAL A 90 -4.21 5.87 -13.14
CA VAL A 90 -3.76 4.92 -12.11
C VAL A 90 -4.25 5.40 -10.77
N VAL A 91 -5.22 4.66 -10.22
CA VAL A 91 -5.73 4.89 -8.86
C VAL A 91 -5.17 3.82 -7.93
N ARG A 92 -4.67 4.23 -6.77
CA ARG A 92 -4.19 3.33 -5.72
C ARG A 92 -4.74 3.77 -4.39
N PHE A 93 -5.49 2.88 -3.75
CA PHE A 93 -5.71 2.95 -2.32
C PHE A 93 -4.44 2.42 -1.66
N VAL A 94 -3.67 3.31 -1.04
CA VAL A 94 -2.38 2.94 -0.48
C VAL A 94 -2.62 2.25 0.85
N SER A 95 -2.71 0.92 0.80
CA SER A 95 -2.33 0.09 1.94
C SER A 95 -0.81 0.14 1.99
N LEU A 96 -0.22 0.80 2.99
CA LEU A 96 1.20 0.64 3.29
C LEU A 96 1.47 -0.84 3.65
N MET A 97 1.65 -1.66 2.63
CA MET A 97 2.04 -3.07 2.68
C MET A 97 3.21 -3.31 1.74
N ASP A 98 4.15 -2.36 1.70
CA ASP A 98 5.36 -2.50 0.91
C ASP A 98 6.56 -2.72 1.83
N HIS A 99 6.85 -4.01 2.05
CA HIS A 99 8.14 -4.63 2.36
C HIS A 99 9.21 -3.78 3.07
N LEU A 100 9.15 -3.76 4.41
CA LEU A 100 10.34 -3.75 5.29
C LEU A 100 9.84 -4.13 6.70
N TRP A 101 9.39 -5.37 6.83
CA TRP A 101 9.00 -5.96 8.11
C TRP A 101 9.84 -7.19 8.40
N TYR A 102 11.15 -6.98 8.49
CA TYR A 102 12.02 -7.83 9.28
C TYR A 102 13.14 -6.94 9.80
N ILE A 103 13.36 -6.98 11.11
CA ILE A 103 14.36 -6.23 11.88
C ILE A 103 13.92 -4.79 12.23
N VAL A 104 12.99 -4.67 13.17
CA VAL A 104 13.04 -3.84 14.40
C VAL A 104 11.62 -3.84 14.97
N LEU A 105 11.45 -4.43 16.16
CA LEU A 105 10.26 -4.25 16.99
C LEU A 105 10.14 -2.75 17.30
N SER A 106 9.28 -2.05 16.57
CA SER A 106 8.69 -0.78 16.96
C SER A 106 7.46 -0.55 16.09
N PHE A 107 6.29 -0.82 16.67
CA PHE A 107 4.99 -0.21 16.37
C PHE A 107 4.85 0.41 14.96
N LYS A 108 4.73 -0.44 13.93
CA LYS A 108 4.32 0.04 12.60
C LYS A 108 2.83 -0.21 12.44
N PHE A 109 2.03 0.75 12.90
CA PHE A 109 0.60 0.82 12.59
C PHE A 109 0.44 0.79 11.07
N TYR A 110 -0.07 -0.34 10.56
CA TYR A 110 -0.60 -0.44 9.22
C TYR A 110 -1.61 0.66 9.02
N THR A 111 -1.35 1.58 8.10
CA THR A 111 -2.32 2.62 7.82
C THR A 111 -2.57 2.66 6.31
N ASN A 112 -3.73 2.11 5.93
CA ASN A 112 -4.47 2.51 4.74
C ASN A 112 -4.91 3.96 4.98
N LYS A 113 -4.11 4.94 4.62
CA LYS A 113 -4.37 6.35 4.96
C LYS A 113 -4.45 7.29 3.77
N ASP A 114 -4.09 6.81 2.57
CA ASP A 114 -3.93 7.70 1.43
C ASP A 114 -4.55 7.11 0.16
N ILE A 115 -5.17 7.98 -0.62
CA ILE A 115 -5.65 7.73 -1.97
C ILE A 115 -4.71 8.48 -2.91
N VAL A 116 -4.16 7.74 -3.88
CA VAL A 116 -3.24 8.28 -4.87
C VAL A 116 -3.87 8.14 -6.24
N ALA A 117 -4.00 9.25 -6.95
CA ALA A 117 -4.44 9.30 -8.33
C ALA A 117 -3.29 9.86 -9.19
N GLN A 118 -3.00 9.19 -10.31
CA GLN A 118 -1.93 9.60 -11.23
C GLN A 118 -2.36 9.39 -12.68
N ILE A 119 -2.01 10.33 -13.56
CA ILE A 119 -2.07 10.13 -15.01
C ILE A 119 -0.69 9.73 -15.50
N THR A 120 -0.60 8.57 -16.15
CA THR A 120 0.68 7.99 -16.58
C THR A 120 0.66 7.53 -18.02
N SER A 121 1.73 7.80 -18.76
CA SER A 121 2.02 7.19 -20.05
C SER A 121 3.16 6.17 -19.89
N ALA A 122 3.23 5.18 -20.77
CA ALA A 122 4.30 4.19 -20.75
C ALA A 122 5.43 4.61 -21.70
N SER A 123 6.68 4.52 -21.23
CA SER A 123 7.88 4.59 -22.05
C SER A 123 8.75 3.34 -21.81
N VAL A 124 9.72 3.09 -22.69
CA VAL A 124 10.61 1.91 -22.62
C VAL A 124 11.45 1.93 -21.34
N ALA A 125 11.91 3.10 -20.91
CA ALA A 125 12.69 3.25 -19.67
C ALA A 125 11.82 3.10 -18.41
N GLY A 126 10.55 3.49 -18.48
CA GLY A 126 9.63 3.52 -17.35
C GLY A 126 8.34 4.27 -17.65
N ASP A 127 7.42 4.27 -16.69
CA ASP A 127 6.20 5.09 -16.82
C ASP A 127 6.52 6.56 -16.55
N LEU A 128 6.01 7.46 -17.40
CA LEU A 128 6.10 8.91 -17.22
C LEU A 128 4.82 9.40 -16.56
N VAL A 129 4.94 10.15 -15.46
CA VAL A 129 3.79 10.70 -14.73
C VAL A 129 3.53 12.12 -15.23
N LEU A 130 2.36 12.37 -15.80
CA LEU A 130 1.95 13.69 -16.26
C LEU A 130 1.49 14.56 -15.08
N ALA A 131 0.70 14.01 -14.18
CA ALA A 131 0.26 14.69 -12.97
C ALA A 131 -0.07 13.67 -11.89
N SER A 132 -0.01 14.12 -10.63
CA SER A 132 -0.35 13.34 -9.45
C SER A 132 -1.18 14.16 -8.48
N ALA A 133 -2.11 13.50 -7.81
CA ALA A 133 -2.86 14.03 -6.69
C ALA A 133 -2.92 13.00 -5.57
N TYR A 134 -2.92 13.50 -4.34
CA TYR A 134 -2.89 12.69 -3.12
C TYR A 134 -3.96 13.17 -2.15
N SER A 135 -4.53 12.25 -1.36
CA SER A 135 -5.55 12.62 -0.39
C SER A 135 -4.99 13.43 0.77
N HIS A 136 -3.71 13.25 1.13
CA HIS A 136 -3.06 14.06 2.17
C HIS A 136 -2.84 15.53 1.78
N GLU A 137 -3.14 15.92 0.54
CA GLU A 137 -3.15 17.32 0.11
C GLU A 137 -4.52 17.98 0.28
N LEU A 138 -5.58 17.19 0.44
CA LEU A 138 -6.96 17.65 0.62
C LEU A 138 -7.19 18.55 1.85
N PRO A 139 -6.43 18.43 2.96
CA PRO A 139 -6.55 19.36 4.08
C PRO A 139 -6.33 20.82 3.70
N LYS A 140 -5.56 21.13 2.64
CA LYS A 140 -5.38 22.50 2.14
C LYS A 140 -6.64 23.09 1.55
N PHE A 141 -7.55 22.24 1.10
CA PHE A 141 -8.83 22.60 0.51
C PHE A 141 -9.97 22.53 1.55
N GLY A 142 -9.65 22.39 2.83
CA GLY A 142 -10.62 22.32 3.93
C GLY A 142 -11.14 20.91 4.24
N LEU A 143 -10.69 19.87 3.53
CA LEU A 143 -11.03 18.48 3.88
C LEU A 143 -9.95 17.86 4.76
N GLU A 144 -10.22 17.93 6.04
CA GLU A 144 -9.21 17.79 7.06
C GLU A 144 -9.20 16.39 7.71
N VAL A 145 -10.34 15.68 7.61
CA VAL A 145 -10.60 14.33 8.14
C VAL A 145 -11.17 13.43 7.05
N GLY A 146 -11.11 12.10 7.26
CA GLY A 146 -11.79 11.15 6.37
C GLY A 146 -11.15 10.94 5.00
N LEU A 147 -9.81 11.00 4.90
CA LEU A 147 -9.06 10.98 3.63
C LEU A 147 -9.18 9.69 2.79
N THR A 148 -9.79 8.64 3.33
CA THR A 148 -9.90 7.32 2.69
C THR A 148 -11.32 6.94 2.26
N ASN A 149 -12.29 7.83 2.45
CA ASN A 149 -13.68 7.55 2.11
C ASN A 149 -13.96 7.77 0.61
N TYR A 150 -15.18 7.47 0.18
CA TYR A 150 -15.61 7.64 -1.21
C TYR A 150 -15.54 9.11 -1.66
N ALA A 151 -15.95 10.04 -0.79
CA ALA A 151 -15.97 11.47 -1.06
C ALA A 151 -14.55 12.06 -1.25
N ALA A 152 -13.59 11.62 -0.44
CA ALA A 152 -12.17 11.97 -0.58
C ALA A 152 -11.59 11.37 -1.87
N ALA A 153 -11.94 10.14 -2.23
CA ALA A 153 -11.53 9.53 -3.49
C ALA A 153 -12.00 10.39 -4.67
N TYR A 154 -13.25 10.83 -4.62
CA TYR A 154 -13.83 11.73 -5.59
C TYR A 154 -13.07 13.08 -5.65
N CYS A 155 -12.79 13.70 -4.49
CA CYS A 155 -12.03 14.96 -4.42
C CYS A 155 -10.61 14.81 -5.01
N THR A 156 -9.91 13.70 -4.73
CA THR A 156 -8.58 13.44 -5.31
C THR A 156 -8.63 13.30 -6.83
N GLY A 157 -9.70 12.71 -7.38
CA GLY A 157 -9.90 12.59 -8.82
C GLY A 157 -10.15 13.96 -9.47
N LEU A 158 -11.02 14.77 -8.86
CA LEU A 158 -11.28 16.15 -9.30
C LEU A 158 -10.02 17.02 -9.28
N LEU A 159 -9.22 16.92 -8.22
CA LEU A 159 -7.95 17.64 -8.08
C LEU A 159 -6.94 17.25 -9.17
N LEU A 160 -6.83 15.94 -9.46
CA LEU A 160 -5.95 15.47 -10.53
C LEU A 160 -6.40 15.98 -11.90
N ALA A 161 -7.70 15.93 -12.18
CA ALA A 161 -8.26 16.39 -13.45
C ALA A 161 -7.96 17.87 -13.68
N ARG A 162 -8.24 18.73 -12.70
CA ARG A 162 -7.96 20.17 -12.78
C ARG A 162 -6.47 20.48 -12.90
N ARG A 163 -5.61 19.71 -12.23
CA ARG A 163 -4.15 19.83 -12.39
C ARG A 163 -3.68 19.54 -13.81
N VAL A 164 -4.26 18.52 -14.43
CA VAL A 164 -3.88 18.10 -15.79
C VAL A 164 -4.32 19.16 -16.77
N LEU A 165 -5.57 19.63 -16.67
CA LEU A 165 -6.08 20.68 -17.57
C LEU A 165 -5.31 21.99 -17.40
N LYS A 166 -5.05 22.44 -16.16
CA LYS A 166 -4.24 23.64 -15.91
C LYS A 166 -2.80 23.50 -16.42
N ARG A 167 -2.23 22.29 -16.41
CA ARG A 167 -0.90 22.01 -16.98
C ARG A 167 -0.90 21.99 -18.51
N LEU A 168 -2.04 21.66 -19.13
CA LEU A 168 -2.22 21.62 -20.58
C LEU A 168 -2.85 22.92 -21.12
N GLU A 169 -3.17 23.89 -20.26
CA GLU A 169 -3.81 25.17 -20.63
C GLU A 169 -5.18 24.98 -21.30
N MET A 170 -5.93 23.94 -20.90
CA MET A 170 -7.25 23.58 -21.43
C MET A 170 -8.34 23.62 -20.35
N ASP A 171 -8.12 24.35 -19.27
CA ASP A 171 -9.00 24.42 -18.10
C ASP A 171 -10.28 25.23 -18.35
N GLU A 172 -10.22 26.24 -19.23
CA GLU A 172 -11.40 27.04 -19.61
C GLU A 172 -12.34 26.31 -20.58
N GLU A 173 -11.80 25.47 -21.48
CA GLU A 173 -12.59 24.74 -22.47
C GLU A 173 -13.31 23.53 -21.83
N TYR A 174 -12.60 22.80 -20.96
CA TYR A 174 -13.12 21.61 -20.30
C TYR A 174 -13.46 21.90 -18.83
N GLN A 175 -14.46 22.77 -18.63
CA GLN A 175 -14.96 23.11 -17.29
C GLN A 175 -15.68 21.96 -16.59
N GLY A 176 -16.06 20.88 -17.29
CA GLY A 176 -16.74 19.72 -16.73
C GLY A 176 -18.06 20.05 -16.00
N ASN A 177 -18.77 19.02 -15.54
CA ASN A 177 -19.98 19.19 -14.71
C ASN A 177 -19.65 19.46 -13.22
N ALA A 178 -20.68 19.64 -12.39
CA ALA A 178 -20.50 19.94 -10.97
C ALA A 178 -20.04 18.73 -10.11
N GLU A 179 -20.14 17.48 -10.58
CA GLU A 179 -20.19 16.25 -9.77
C GLU A 179 -19.35 15.03 -10.30
N GLY A 180 -18.04 15.15 -10.62
CA GLY A 180 -17.16 14.04 -11.05
C GLY A 180 -15.67 14.35 -11.26
N ALA A 181 -14.82 13.31 -11.33
CA ALA A 181 -13.50 13.39 -11.99
C ALA A 181 -13.63 13.38 -13.53
N LEU A 182 -14.68 12.74 -14.05
CA LEU A 182 -15.23 12.98 -15.38
C LEU A 182 -15.61 14.46 -15.50
N ASP A 183 -16.21 14.99 -14.45
CA ASP A 183 -16.58 16.39 -14.34
C ASP A 183 -15.42 17.32 -13.94
N GLY A 184 -14.23 16.76 -13.79
CA GLY A 184 -12.99 17.51 -13.80
C GLY A 184 -12.55 17.87 -15.22
N GLY A 185 -13.27 17.40 -16.24
CA GLY A 185 -13.00 17.59 -17.66
C GLY A 185 -12.14 16.49 -18.30
N LEU A 186 -11.93 15.35 -17.62
CA LEU A 186 -11.23 14.20 -18.18
C LEU A 186 -12.21 13.19 -18.78
N ASP A 187 -12.05 12.88 -20.07
CA ASP A 187 -12.81 11.81 -20.71
C ASP A 187 -12.20 10.43 -20.38
N ILE A 188 -12.92 9.66 -19.56
CA ILE A 188 -12.55 8.29 -19.20
C ILE A 188 -13.71 7.38 -19.58
N PRO A 189 -13.52 6.43 -20.52
CA PRO A 189 -14.59 5.53 -20.93
C PRO A 189 -14.99 4.59 -19.78
N HIS A 190 -16.26 4.64 -19.38
CA HIS A 190 -16.80 3.90 -18.24
C HIS A 190 -18.22 3.36 -18.53
N SER A 191 -18.73 2.56 -17.61
CA SER A 191 -20.13 2.12 -17.61
C SER A 191 -20.71 2.26 -16.22
N ASP A 192 -22.01 2.53 -16.12
CA ASP A 192 -22.67 2.93 -14.87
C ASP A 192 -22.76 1.80 -13.82
N LYS A 193 -22.47 0.58 -14.24
CA LYS A 193 -22.52 -0.67 -13.45
C LYS A 193 -21.60 -0.71 -12.24
N ARG A 194 -20.79 0.34 -12.02
CA ARG A 194 -19.76 0.41 -10.97
C ARG A 194 -19.92 1.63 -10.08
N PHE A 195 -20.88 2.49 -10.37
CA PHE A 195 -21.20 3.60 -9.49
C PHE A 195 -21.99 3.14 -8.26
N ALA A 196 -21.82 3.87 -7.17
CA ALA A 196 -22.63 3.68 -5.97
C ALA A 196 -24.08 4.07 -6.29
N GLY A 197 -25.05 3.22 -5.92
CA GLY A 197 -26.46 3.40 -6.28
C GLY A 197 -26.91 2.61 -7.51
N PHE A 198 -26.02 1.87 -8.18
CA PHE A 198 -26.41 0.99 -9.28
C PHE A 198 -27.15 -0.25 -8.77
N LYS A 199 -28.44 -0.37 -9.09
CA LYS A 199 -29.24 -1.56 -8.79
C LYS A 199 -29.02 -2.60 -9.88
N LYS A 200 -28.49 -3.77 -9.50
CA LYS A 200 -28.15 -4.83 -10.45
C LYS A 200 -29.39 -5.42 -11.12
N ASP A 201 -30.49 -5.47 -10.40
CA ASP A 201 -31.74 -6.10 -10.84
C ASP A 201 -32.44 -5.22 -11.89
N ASP A 202 -32.57 -3.93 -11.59
CA ASP A 202 -33.20 -2.95 -12.49
C ASP A 202 -32.25 -2.47 -13.60
N LYS A 203 -30.94 -2.73 -13.47
CA LYS A 203 -29.86 -2.23 -14.35
C LYS A 203 -29.87 -0.70 -14.53
N GLN A 204 -30.45 0.02 -13.59
CA GLN A 204 -30.52 1.47 -13.59
C GLN A 204 -29.69 2.04 -12.44
N LEU A 205 -29.08 3.20 -12.70
CA LEU A 205 -28.37 3.98 -11.70
C LEU A 205 -29.35 4.94 -11.03
N ASP A 206 -29.40 4.91 -9.71
CA ASP A 206 -30.07 5.94 -8.92
C ASP A 206 -29.10 7.13 -8.72
N PRO A 207 -29.33 8.28 -9.38
CA PRO A 207 -28.42 9.42 -9.31
C PRO A 207 -28.43 10.07 -7.91
N GLU A 208 -29.52 9.98 -7.15
CA GLU A 208 -29.61 10.58 -5.82
C GLU A 208 -28.72 9.85 -4.82
N VAL A 209 -28.75 8.51 -4.88
CA VAL A 209 -27.85 7.69 -4.07
C VAL A 209 -26.39 7.97 -4.46
N HIS A 210 -26.08 8.05 -5.75
CA HIS A 210 -24.72 8.36 -6.20
C HIS A 210 -24.22 9.69 -5.62
N ARG A 211 -25.05 10.73 -5.73
CA ARG A 211 -24.80 12.06 -5.18
C ARG A 211 -24.60 12.05 -3.66
N LYS A 212 -25.40 11.27 -2.93
CA LYS A 212 -25.24 11.06 -1.48
C LYS A 212 -23.87 10.46 -1.14
N TYR A 213 -23.30 9.61 -1.98
CA TYR A 213 -21.95 9.08 -1.77
C TYR A 213 -20.85 10.11 -2.05
N ILE A 214 -21.02 10.95 -3.07
CA ILE A 214 -20.08 12.02 -3.43
C ILE A 214 -19.93 13.02 -2.28
N PHE A 215 -21.04 13.45 -1.68
CA PHE A 215 -21.02 14.43 -0.58
C PHE A 215 -20.91 13.81 0.82
N GLY A 216 -20.56 12.52 0.92
CA GLY A 216 -20.32 11.88 2.22
C GLY A 216 -21.57 11.60 3.06
N GLY A 217 -22.77 11.69 2.49
CA GLY A 217 -24.02 11.42 3.20
C GLY A 217 -24.15 10.00 3.76
N HIS A 218 -23.43 9.01 3.19
CA HIS A 218 -23.30 7.67 3.78
C HIS A 218 -22.49 7.68 5.10
N VAL A 219 -21.47 8.53 5.20
CA VAL A 219 -20.69 8.72 6.43
C VAL A 219 -21.55 9.44 7.46
N ALA A 220 -22.28 10.48 7.07
CA ALA A 220 -23.22 11.17 7.94
C ALA A 220 -24.32 10.23 8.47
N SER A 221 -24.88 9.38 7.60
CA SER A 221 -25.87 8.37 8.01
C SER A 221 -25.26 7.39 9.04
N TYR A 222 -24.02 6.95 8.81
CA TYR A 222 -23.31 6.05 9.72
C TYR A 222 -22.95 6.71 11.06
N MET A 223 -22.65 8.01 11.07
CA MET A 223 -22.47 8.78 12.30
C MET A 223 -23.76 8.82 13.11
N ARG A 224 -24.92 9.09 12.48
CA ARG A 224 -26.22 9.10 13.17
C ARG A 224 -26.57 7.76 13.78
N THR A 225 -26.47 6.67 13.02
CA THR A 225 -26.76 5.32 13.55
C THR A 225 -25.86 4.97 14.72
N LEU A 226 -24.56 5.29 14.65
CA LEU A 226 -23.64 4.99 15.74
C LEU A 226 -23.84 5.88 16.97
N MET A 227 -24.34 7.11 16.81
CA MET A 227 -24.69 7.96 17.95
C MET A 227 -25.91 7.43 18.70
N GLU A 228 -26.87 6.86 17.98
CA GLU A 228 -28.10 6.29 18.55
C GLU A 228 -27.88 4.89 19.15
N ASP A 229 -27.20 3.99 18.43
CA ASP A 229 -27.06 2.58 18.83
C ASP A 229 -25.92 2.38 19.85
N GLU A 230 -24.75 2.98 19.62
CA GLU A 230 -23.50 2.65 20.34
C GLU A 230 -22.53 3.85 20.46
N PRO A 231 -22.72 4.74 21.46
CA PRO A 231 -21.93 5.97 21.59
C PRO A 231 -20.44 5.72 21.84
N GLU A 232 -20.06 4.58 22.42
CA GLU A 232 -18.65 4.20 22.61
C GLU A 232 -17.94 3.94 21.27
N LYS A 233 -18.62 3.27 20.33
CA LYS A 233 -18.10 3.04 18.98
C LYS A 233 -18.01 4.35 18.20
N TYR A 234 -18.97 5.26 18.39
CA TYR A 234 -18.90 6.59 17.79
C TYR A 234 -17.63 7.35 18.23
N ASN A 235 -17.35 7.38 19.53
CA ASN A 235 -16.18 8.09 20.07
C ASN A 235 -14.85 7.52 19.55
N THR A 236 -14.76 6.20 19.36
CA THR A 236 -13.54 5.56 18.85
C THR A 236 -13.38 5.75 17.33
N HIS A 237 -14.44 5.49 16.54
CA HIS A 237 -14.40 5.60 15.08
C HIS A 237 -14.26 7.05 14.59
N PHE A 238 -14.94 7.99 15.23
CA PHE A 238 -15.01 9.40 14.82
C PHE A 238 -14.22 10.34 15.73
N SER A 239 -13.24 9.81 16.48
CA SER A 239 -12.40 10.61 17.38
C SER A 239 -11.79 11.86 16.73
N GLU A 240 -11.34 11.78 15.47
CA GLU A 240 -10.81 12.95 14.74
C GLU A 240 -11.90 13.95 14.32
N TYR A 241 -13.12 13.48 14.03
CA TYR A 241 -14.25 14.35 13.71
C TYR A 241 -14.70 15.12 14.96
N ILE A 242 -14.80 14.43 16.10
CA ILE A 242 -15.14 15.02 17.40
C ILE A 242 -14.10 16.07 17.81
N LYS A 243 -12.81 15.77 17.67
CA LYS A 243 -11.72 16.72 17.96
C LYS A 243 -11.79 18.02 17.15
N ARG A 244 -12.39 17.97 15.96
CA ARG A 244 -12.52 19.12 15.07
C ARG A 244 -13.93 19.71 15.03
N GLY A 245 -14.84 19.17 15.86
CA GLY A 245 -16.22 19.65 15.96
C GLY A 245 -17.08 19.39 14.72
N ILE A 246 -16.73 18.43 13.86
CA ILE A 246 -17.46 18.18 12.61
C ILE A 246 -18.61 17.19 12.88
N GLY A 247 -19.84 17.70 12.82
CA GLY A 247 -21.05 16.89 12.95
C GLY A 247 -21.52 16.21 11.65
N PRO A 248 -22.51 15.30 11.70
CA PRO A 248 -23.05 14.63 10.51
C PRO A 248 -23.65 15.60 9.49
N ASP A 249 -24.32 16.66 9.94
CA ASP A 249 -25.02 17.61 9.06
C ASP A 249 -24.07 18.59 8.35
N GLU A 250 -22.89 18.83 8.91
CA GLU A 250 -21.89 19.74 8.34
C GLU A 250 -21.04 19.09 7.23
N THR A 251 -21.07 17.75 7.15
CA THR A 251 -20.22 16.97 6.23
C THR A 251 -20.44 17.34 4.76
N GLU A 252 -21.68 17.54 4.33
CA GLU A 252 -21.99 17.91 2.94
C GLU A 252 -21.44 19.29 2.58
N GLY A 253 -21.57 20.26 3.51
CA GLY A 253 -21.03 21.61 3.35
C GLY A 253 -19.51 21.61 3.22
N LEU A 254 -18.83 20.74 3.97
CA LEU A 254 -17.37 20.55 3.91
C LEU A 254 -16.91 20.13 2.51
N TYR A 255 -17.53 19.10 1.92
CA TYR A 255 -17.15 18.63 0.58
C TYR A 255 -17.48 19.63 -0.51
N LYS A 256 -18.61 20.34 -0.43
CA LYS A 256 -18.94 21.42 -1.37
C LYS A 256 -17.88 22.53 -1.38
N LYS A 257 -17.44 22.97 -0.19
CA LYS A 257 -16.34 23.94 -0.04
C LYS A 257 -15.04 23.41 -0.63
N ALA A 258 -14.69 22.15 -0.37
CA ALA A 258 -13.51 21.52 -0.93
C ALA A 258 -13.55 21.44 -2.46
N HIS A 259 -14.70 21.08 -3.05
CA HIS A 259 -14.86 21.05 -4.51
C HIS A 259 -14.69 22.43 -5.14
N ALA A 260 -15.21 23.49 -4.52
CA ALA A 260 -15.03 24.86 -4.98
C ALA A 260 -13.56 25.30 -4.88
N ALA A 261 -12.91 25.04 -3.75
CA ALA A 261 -11.50 25.38 -3.54
C ALA A 261 -10.57 24.65 -4.53
N ILE A 262 -10.84 23.37 -4.82
CA ILE A 262 -10.07 22.58 -5.80
C ILE A 262 -10.22 23.15 -7.22
N ARG A 263 -11.43 23.62 -7.59
CA ARG A 263 -11.66 24.27 -8.90
C ARG A 263 -10.94 25.60 -9.01
N ALA A 264 -10.93 26.39 -7.93
CA ALA A 264 -10.23 27.67 -7.90
C ALA A 264 -8.71 27.49 -8.05
N ASP A 265 -8.09 26.64 -7.23
CA ASP A 265 -6.64 26.49 -7.22
C ASP A 265 -6.16 25.03 -7.17
N PRO A 266 -5.99 24.38 -8.33
CA PRO A 266 -5.53 22.99 -8.36
C PRO A 266 -4.01 22.84 -8.19
N SER A 267 -3.25 23.91 -7.91
CA SER A 267 -1.78 23.86 -7.97
C SER A 267 -1.14 22.85 -6.98
N PRO A 268 -0.04 22.17 -7.37
CA PRO A 268 0.63 21.21 -6.48
C PRO A 268 1.41 21.91 -5.36
N PRO A 269 1.50 21.30 -4.16
CA PRO A 269 2.38 21.79 -3.11
C PRO A 269 3.84 21.85 -3.57
N LYS A 270 4.50 23.00 -3.40
CA LYS A 270 5.97 23.06 -3.46
C LYS A 270 6.55 22.63 -2.12
N SER A 271 7.57 21.78 -2.14
CA SER A 271 8.33 21.43 -0.93
C SER A 271 9.20 22.61 -0.52
N THR A 272 9.07 23.06 0.72
CA THR A 272 9.91 24.09 1.33
C THR A 272 11.17 23.53 2.00
N LYS A 273 11.29 22.20 2.06
CA LYS A 273 12.40 21.54 2.74
C LYS A 273 13.67 21.56 1.89
N GLU A 274 14.72 22.17 2.42
CA GLU A 274 16.06 22.15 1.81
C GLU A 274 16.65 20.73 1.79
N PRO A 275 17.43 20.38 0.73
CA PRO A 275 18.12 19.11 0.69
C PRO A 275 19.13 19.02 1.84
N PRO A 276 19.20 17.89 2.55
CA PRO A 276 20.16 17.72 3.65
C PRO A 276 21.60 17.77 3.11
N LYS A 277 22.49 18.49 3.80
CA LYS A 277 23.90 18.61 3.44
C LYS A 277 24.63 17.26 3.45
N GLU A 278 24.26 16.37 4.38
CA GLU A 278 24.81 15.02 4.47
C GLU A 278 23.68 13.98 4.67
N HIS A 279 23.77 12.87 3.93
CA HIS A 279 22.81 11.77 4.06
C HIS A 279 23.21 10.83 5.21
N LYS A 280 22.51 10.95 6.34
CA LYS A 280 22.63 9.99 7.45
C LYS A 280 22.23 8.58 6.97
N ARG A 281 23.15 7.62 7.10
CA ARG A 281 22.88 6.20 6.80
C ARG A 281 22.40 5.47 8.05
N TYR A 282 21.22 4.86 7.96
CA TYR A 282 20.67 4.01 9.02
C TYR A 282 20.97 2.53 8.80
N ASN A 283 21.26 2.13 7.56
CA ASN A 283 21.57 0.75 7.21
C ASN A 283 23.07 0.49 7.34
N LEU A 284 23.41 -0.71 7.83
CA LEU A 284 24.79 -1.18 7.90
C LEU A 284 25.45 -1.16 6.51
N LYS A 285 26.68 -0.67 6.46
CA LYS A 285 27.49 -0.71 5.23
C LYS A 285 27.79 -2.17 4.89
N ARG A 286 27.71 -2.51 3.59
CA ARG A 286 28.11 -3.83 3.12
C ARG A 286 29.60 -4.02 3.43
N LEU A 287 29.92 -5.06 4.19
CA LEU A 287 31.30 -5.41 4.55
C LEU A 287 32.16 -5.56 3.29
N THR A 288 33.39 -5.06 3.38
CA THR A 288 34.37 -5.23 2.32
C THR A 288 34.77 -6.70 2.19
N TYR A 289 35.53 -7.04 1.15
CA TYR A 289 36.05 -8.40 1.00
C TYR A 289 37.04 -8.75 2.12
N GLU A 290 37.94 -7.83 2.45
CA GLU A 290 38.98 -7.98 3.47
C GLU A 290 38.38 -8.14 4.87
N GLU A 291 37.41 -7.30 5.25
CA GLU A 291 36.70 -7.42 6.53
C GLU A 291 35.98 -8.78 6.66
N ARG A 292 35.43 -9.31 5.55
CA ARG A 292 34.81 -10.64 5.54
C ARG A 292 35.83 -11.76 5.66
N LYS A 293 37.01 -11.61 5.06
CA LYS A 293 38.12 -12.57 5.16
C LYS A 293 38.68 -12.60 6.58
N ALA A 294 38.93 -11.44 7.18
CA ALA A 294 39.41 -11.32 8.55
C ALA A 294 38.44 -12.00 9.55
N ARG A 295 37.14 -11.70 9.46
CA ARG A 295 36.11 -12.35 10.29
C ARG A 295 36.04 -13.87 10.11
N LEU A 296 36.33 -14.37 8.91
CA LEU A 296 36.36 -15.81 8.67
C LEU A 296 37.57 -16.46 9.38
N ILE A 297 38.74 -15.82 9.28
CA ILE A 297 39.97 -16.28 9.94
C ILE A 297 39.77 -16.27 11.47
N GLU A 298 39.26 -15.18 12.03
CA GLU A 298 38.95 -15.06 13.45
C GLU A 298 38.00 -16.17 13.91
N ARG A 299 36.94 -16.45 13.13
CA ARG A 299 35.97 -17.50 13.45
C ARG A 299 36.57 -18.90 13.40
N LEU A 300 37.45 -19.17 12.43
CA LEU A 300 38.13 -20.47 12.32
C LEU A 300 39.12 -20.67 13.46
N ASN A 301 39.89 -19.63 13.81
CA ASN A 301 40.82 -19.69 14.93
C ASN A 301 40.09 -19.92 16.26
N ALA A 302 38.97 -19.23 16.48
CA ALA A 302 38.14 -19.43 17.68
C ALA A 302 37.53 -20.85 17.78
N LEU A 303 37.14 -21.44 16.65
CA LEU A 303 36.66 -22.83 16.59
C LEU A 303 37.78 -23.80 16.94
N ASN A 304 38.97 -23.60 16.37
CA ASN A 304 40.12 -24.48 16.63
C ASN A 304 40.60 -24.38 18.08
N SER A 305 40.54 -23.19 18.70
CA SER A 305 40.87 -23.04 20.12
C SER A 305 39.82 -23.69 21.03
N SER A 306 38.53 -23.63 20.68
CA SER A 306 37.48 -24.25 21.51
C SER A 306 37.45 -25.78 21.48
N VAL A 307 38.06 -26.41 20.46
CA VAL A 307 38.14 -27.88 20.34
C VAL A 307 39.35 -28.43 21.11
N GLY A 308 40.35 -27.60 21.42
CA GLY A 308 41.54 -28.01 22.15
C GLY A 308 41.42 -28.05 23.68
N ASP A 309 40.31 -27.56 24.25
CA ASP A 309 40.08 -27.56 25.71
C ASP A 309 39.29 -28.79 26.22
N ASP A 310 38.77 -29.64 25.32
CA ASP A 310 37.91 -30.78 25.69
C ASP A 310 38.63 -32.16 25.64
N ASP A 311 39.91 -32.24 25.26
CA ASP A 311 40.62 -33.52 24.99
C ASP A 311 41.84 -33.82 25.91
N ASP A 312 42.09 -33.05 26.98
CA ASP A 312 43.24 -33.29 27.90
C ASP A 312 42.83 -33.48 29.38
N SER A 313 41.93 -34.43 29.67
CA SER A 313 41.75 -34.91 31.05
C SER A 313 41.28 -36.37 31.18
N ASP A 314 41.89 -37.30 30.44
CA ASP A 314 41.66 -38.76 30.66
C ASP A 314 42.90 -39.63 30.33
N GLU A 315 44.13 -39.16 30.61
CA GLU A 315 45.30 -40.05 30.76
C GLU A 315 46.26 -39.55 31.86
N GLU A 316 45.98 -39.93 33.11
CA GLU A 316 46.98 -40.30 34.14
C GLU A 316 46.34 -41.20 35.21
#